data_AF-A1BGX8-F1
#
_entry.id   AF-A1BGX8-F1
#
_cell.length_a   1.000
_cell.length_b   1.000
_cell.length_c   1.000
_cell.angle_alpha   90.00
_cell.angle_beta   90.00
_cell.angle_gamma   90.00
#
_symmetry.space_group_name_H-M   'P 1'
#
loop_
_entity.id
_entity.type
_entity.pdbx_description
1 polymer ?
#
loop_
_entity_poly.entity_id
_entity_poly.type
_entity_poly.pdbx_seq_one_letter_code
_entity_poly.pdbx_strand_id
1 'polypeptide(L)'
;MKLFAIIRYVWALPNTLLGLLLAFPMFAFGGSVSLNNGVLEFSGGGASWFFSHFPFFRRVSAMTLGHVVIGVNEEKLARWREHELVHVRQYERWGPFMIPAYLLSSLCAWARGKDGYEANRFEVEAYGRTSSKT
;
A
#
# COMPACT_ATOMS: atom_id res chain seq x y z
N MET A 1 -19.53 -7.64 -15.73
CA MET A 1 -18.69 -7.77 -14.52
C MET A 1 -17.18 -7.83 -14.83
N LYS A 2 -16.71 -8.61 -15.81
CA LYS A 2 -15.27 -8.74 -16.12
C LYS A 2 -14.61 -7.46 -16.68
N LEU A 3 -15.30 -6.68 -17.53
CA LEU A 3 -14.72 -5.49 -18.16
C LEU A 3 -14.29 -4.42 -17.14
N PHE A 4 -15.14 -4.11 -16.16
CA PHE A 4 -14.81 -3.16 -15.09
C PHE A 4 -13.68 -3.66 -14.18
N ALA A 5 -13.48 -4.97 -14.05
CA ALA A 5 -12.30 -5.50 -13.37
C ALA A 5 -11.04 -5.23 -14.20
N ILE A 6 -11.05 -5.56 -15.49
CA ILE A 6 -9.91 -5.31 -16.40
C ILE A 6 -9.51 -3.84 -16.40
N ILE A 7 -10.48 -2.92 -16.49
CA ILE A 7 -10.22 -1.47 -16.44
C ILE A 7 -9.50 -1.09 -15.15
N ARG A 8 -9.95 -1.60 -13.98
CA ARG A 8 -9.31 -1.31 -12.69
C ARG A 8 -7.87 -1.83 -12.62
N TYR A 9 -7.60 -3.02 -13.15
CA TYR A 9 -6.24 -3.56 -13.23
C TYR A 9 -5.34 -2.74 -14.16
N VAL A 10 -5.82 -2.40 -15.36
CA VAL A 10 -5.06 -1.57 -16.32
C VAL A 10 -4.82 -0.18 -15.73
N TRP A 11 -5.82 0.38 -15.06
CA TRP A 11 -5.74 1.69 -14.41
C TRP A 11 -4.73 1.71 -13.26
N ALA A 12 -4.67 0.66 -12.45
CA ALA A 12 -3.69 0.52 -11.37
C ALA A 12 -2.32 -0.02 -11.84
N LEU A 13 -2.19 -0.42 -13.11
CA LEU A 13 -1.02 -1.15 -13.63
C LEU A 13 0.30 -0.40 -13.42
N PRO A 14 0.42 0.91 -13.67
CA PRO A 14 1.69 1.61 -13.47
C PRO A 14 2.23 1.46 -12.04
N ASN A 15 1.36 1.57 -11.03
CA ASN A 15 1.77 1.39 -9.63
C ASN A 15 2.02 -0.09 -9.29
N THR A 16 1.26 -1.00 -9.90
CA THR A 16 1.49 -2.45 -9.76
C THR A 16 2.88 -2.84 -10.28
N LEU A 17 3.33 -2.26 -11.40
CA LEU A 17 4.68 -2.47 -11.92
C LEU A 17 5.75 -1.94 -10.97
N LEU A 18 5.53 -0.78 -10.35
CA LEU A 18 6.42 -0.27 -9.29
C LEU A 18 6.46 -1.22 -8.08
N GLY A 19 5.30 -1.73 -7.67
CA GLY A 19 5.18 -2.73 -6.61
C GLY A 19 5.96 -3.99 -6.92
N LEU A 20 5.83 -4.53 -8.13
CA LEU A 20 6.58 -5.70 -8.59
C LEU A 20 8.09 -5.44 -8.62
N LEU A 21 8.51 -4.27 -9.10
CA LEU A 21 9.92 -3.88 -9.14
C LEU A 21 10.54 -3.84 -7.73
N LEU A 22 9.79 -3.35 -6.74
CA LEU A 22 10.23 -3.33 -5.35
C LEU A 22 10.15 -4.70 -4.67
N ALA A 23 9.12 -5.49 -4.97
CA ALA A 23 8.91 -6.80 -4.38
C ALA A 23 9.89 -7.85 -4.94
N PHE A 24 10.33 -7.72 -6.20
CA PHE A 24 11.14 -8.72 -6.88
C PHE A 24 12.47 -9.02 -6.17
N PRO A 25 13.29 -8.03 -5.76
CA PRO A 25 14.47 -8.29 -4.95
C PRO A 25 14.12 -8.98 -3.62
N MET A 26 13.03 -8.56 -2.96
CA MET A 26 12.63 -9.13 -1.66
C MET A 26 12.29 -10.62 -1.77
N PHE A 27 11.61 -11.00 -2.85
CA PHE A 27 11.34 -12.39 -3.20
C PHE A 27 12.64 -13.16 -3.51
N ALA A 28 13.53 -12.56 -4.32
CA ALA A 28 14.82 -13.17 -4.69
C ALA A 28 15.71 -13.49 -3.46
N PHE A 29 15.58 -12.74 -2.36
CA PHE A 29 16.28 -12.98 -1.10
C PHE A 29 15.49 -13.88 -0.11
N GLY A 30 14.73 -14.84 -0.62
CA GLY A 30 14.03 -15.86 0.20
C GLY A 30 12.69 -15.40 0.77
N GLY A 31 12.00 -14.49 0.08
CA GLY A 31 10.64 -14.09 0.42
C GLY A 31 9.58 -15.08 -0.11
N SER A 32 8.40 -15.07 0.49
CA SER A 32 7.21 -15.79 0.02
C SER A 32 6.35 -14.87 -0.85
N VAL A 33 5.60 -15.46 -1.78
CA VAL A 33 4.53 -14.78 -2.53
C VAL A 33 3.25 -15.60 -2.45
N SER A 34 2.12 -14.92 -2.28
CA SER A 34 0.80 -15.54 -2.35
C SER A 34 -0.17 -14.66 -3.15
N LEU A 35 -1.17 -15.27 -3.78
CA LEU A 35 -2.22 -14.56 -4.51
C LEU A 35 -3.51 -14.61 -3.68
N ASN A 36 -3.97 -13.46 -3.21
CA ASN A 36 -5.18 -13.36 -2.39
C ASN A 36 -6.16 -12.37 -3.01
N ASN A 37 -7.37 -12.82 -3.36
CA ASN A 37 -8.41 -11.97 -3.98
C ASN A 37 -7.92 -11.14 -5.19
N GLY A 38 -6.99 -11.69 -5.99
CA GLY A 38 -6.42 -11.01 -7.15
C GLY A 38 -5.30 -10.00 -6.83
N VAL A 39 -4.76 -10.02 -5.60
CA VAL A 39 -3.66 -9.20 -5.12
C VAL A 39 -2.46 -10.09 -4.82
N LEU A 40 -1.28 -9.66 -5.25
CA LEU A 40 -0.03 -10.35 -4.96
C LEU A 40 0.52 -9.87 -3.62
N GLU A 41 0.54 -10.77 -2.64
CA GLU A 41 1.05 -10.53 -1.30
C GLU A 41 2.46 -11.11 -1.19
N PHE A 42 3.46 -10.26 -1.03
CA PHE A 42 4.86 -10.61 -0.80
C PHE A 42 5.23 -10.42 0.66
N SER A 43 5.99 -11.36 1.24
CA SER A 43 6.39 -11.28 2.64
C SER A 43 7.75 -11.91 2.91
N GLY A 44 8.45 -11.42 3.95
CA GLY A 44 9.71 -12.01 4.38
C GLY A 44 10.89 -11.68 3.45
N GLY A 45 11.95 -12.48 3.53
CA GLY A 45 13.19 -12.26 2.77
C GLY A 45 13.76 -10.85 2.98
N GLY A 46 14.06 -10.16 1.87
CA GLY A 46 14.59 -8.80 1.88
C GLY A 46 13.62 -7.73 2.40
N ALA A 47 12.34 -8.04 2.57
CA ALA A 47 11.34 -7.06 3.05
C ALA A 47 11.66 -6.60 4.48
N SER A 48 12.01 -7.52 5.39
CA SER A 48 12.34 -7.16 6.77
C SER A 48 13.54 -6.21 6.87
N TRP A 49 14.55 -6.45 6.03
CA TRP A 49 15.70 -5.56 5.90
C TRP A 49 15.29 -4.18 5.35
N PHE A 50 14.49 -4.15 4.27
CA PHE A 50 14.00 -2.91 3.66
C PHE A 50 13.23 -2.03 4.67
N PHE A 51 12.23 -2.59 5.35
CA PHE A 51 11.45 -1.85 6.36
C PHE A 51 12.32 -1.38 7.54
N SER A 52 13.38 -2.12 7.90
CA SER A 52 14.29 -1.77 8.98
C SER A 52 15.32 -0.69 8.59
N HIS A 53 15.77 -0.70 7.33
CA HIS A 53 16.85 0.17 6.84
C HIS A 53 16.34 1.52 6.32
N PHE A 54 15.09 1.60 5.86
CA PHE A 54 14.50 2.85 5.40
C PHE A 54 13.68 3.52 6.53
N PRO A 55 14.17 4.63 7.13
CA PRO A 55 13.57 5.24 8.32
C PRO A 55 12.11 5.65 8.13
N PHE A 56 11.73 6.03 6.90
CA PHE A 56 10.35 6.37 6.55
C PHE A 56 9.37 5.20 6.71
N PHE A 57 9.83 3.97 6.47
CA PHE A 57 8.98 2.77 6.52
C PHE A 57 9.09 2.01 7.84
N ARG A 58 9.91 2.45 8.81
CA ARG A 58 10.11 1.73 10.10
C ARG A 58 8.83 1.57 10.93
N ARG A 59 7.84 2.44 10.73
CA ARG A 59 6.52 2.39 11.41
C ARG A 59 5.49 1.57 10.63
N VAL A 60 5.80 1.20 9.39
CA VAL A 60 4.91 0.54 8.46
C VAL A 60 5.20 -0.97 8.47
N SER A 61 4.16 -1.79 8.59
CA SER A 61 4.29 -3.27 8.64
C SER A 61 3.89 -3.95 7.33
N ALA A 62 3.18 -3.24 6.46
CA ALA A 62 2.88 -3.63 5.11
C ALA A 62 2.67 -2.37 4.25
N MET A 63 2.90 -2.46 2.95
CA MET A 63 2.62 -1.37 2.02
C MET A 63 1.98 -1.90 0.75
N THR A 64 1.07 -1.12 0.17
CA THR A 64 0.38 -1.44 -1.08
C THR A 64 0.83 -0.54 -2.22
N LEU A 65 1.08 -1.14 -3.38
CA LEU A 65 1.37 -0.47 -4.64
C LEU A 65 0.55 -1.15 -5.76
N GLY A 66 -0.57 -0.54 -6.13
CA GLY A 66 -1.51 -1.15 -7.07
C GLY A 66 -2.10 -2.45 -6.52
N HIS A 67 -1.89 -3.55 -7.24
CA HIS A 67 -2.30 -4.91 -6.83
C HIS A 67 -1.16 -5.73 -6.21
N VAL A 68 -0.12 -5.07 -5.70
CA VAL A 68 0.99 -5.70 -4.97
C VAL A 68 1.01 -5.17 -3.54
N VAL A 69 1.04 -6.08 -2.57
CA VAL A 69 1.18 -5.78 -1.14
C VAL A 69 2.47 -6.41 -0.66
N ILE A 70 3.29 -5.65 0.06
CA ILE A 70 4.58 -6.09 0.58
C ILE A 70 4.54 -5.96 2.10
N GLY A 71 4.71 -7.06 2.81
CA GLY A 71 4.74 -7.11 4.26
C GLY A 71 6.10 -7.55 4.82
N VAL A 72 6.38 -7.17 6.06
CA VAL A 72 7.62 -7.59 6.75
C VAL A 72 7.67 -9.13 6.91
N ASN A 73 6.53 -9.75 7.23
CA ASN A 73 6.35 -11.20 7.35
C ASN A 73 4.87 -11.57 7.12
N GLU A 74 4.58 -12.87 6.99
CA GLU A 74 3.23 -13.39 6.71
C GLU A 74 2.23 -13.05 7.82
N GLU A 75 2.63 -13.13 9.09
CA GLU A 75 1.78 -12.84 10.24
C GLU A 75 1.29 -11.38 10.25
N LYS A 76 2.21 -10.43 10.07
CA LYS A 76 1.89 -9.01 10.00
C LYS A 76 1.04 -8.72 8.76
N LEU A 77 1.40 -9.30 7.63
CA LEU A 77 0.65 -9.10 6.40
C LEU A 77 -0.79 -9.63 6.54
N ALA A 78 -0.99 -10.78 7.20
CA ALA A 78 -2.32 -11.28 7.52
C ALA A 78 -3.10 -10.34 8.45
N ARG A 79 -2.45 -9.79 9.48
CA ARG A 79 -3.06 -8.81 10.40
C ARG A 79 -3.47 -7.52 9.71
N TRP A 80 -2.66 -7.04 8.76
CA TRP A 80 -2.89 -5.77 8.07
C TRP A 80 -3.67 -5.91 6.76
N ARG A 81 -4.04 -7.13 6.35
CA ARG A 81 -4.68 -7.41 5.06
C ARG A 81 -5.90 -6.53 4.78
N GLU A 82 -6.81 -6.38 5.74
CA GLU A 82 -8.02 -5.57 5.54
C GLU A 82 -7.70 -4.09 5.25
N HIS A 83 -6.69 -3.55 5.93
CA HIS A 83 -6.18 -2.20 5.74
C HIS A 83 -5.53 -2.04 4.35
N GLU A 84 -4.63 -2.96 3.98
CA GLU A 84 -3.97 -2.95 2.66
C GLU A 84 -4.96 -3.11 1.51
N LEU A 85 -6.02 -3.91 1.68
CA LEU A 85 -7.07 -4.04 0.67
C LEU A 85 -7.86 -2.73 0.45
N VAL A 86 -7.92 -1.84 1.45
CA VAL A 86 -8.47 -0.48 1.22
C VAL A 86 -7.54 0.30 0.29
N HIS A 87 -6.22 0.22 0.49
CA HIS A 87 -5.26 0.84 -0.42
C HIS A 87 -5.33 0.26 -1.83
N VAL A 88 -5.53 -1.05 -2.00
CA VAL A 88 -5.78 -1.65 -3.32
C VAL A 88 -6.99 -0.99 -3.98
N ARG A 89 -8.11 -0.87 -3.27
CA ARG A 89 -9.32 -0.19 -3.78
C ARG A 89 -9.09 1.31 -4.04
N GLN A 90 -8.19 1.96 -3.31
CA GLN A 90 -7.78 3.33 -3.61
C GLN A 90 -7.00 3.39 -4.92
N TYR A 91 -6.04 2.49 -5.16
CA TYR A 91 -5.37 2.38 -6.46
C TYR A 91 -6.33 2.04 -7.60
N GLU A 92 -7.34 1.21 -7.38
CA GLU A 92 -8.38 0.95 -8.38
C GLU A 92 -9.24 2.18 -8.73
N ARG A 93 -9.36 3.15 -7.79
CA ARG A 93 -10.08 4.41 -8.02
C ARG A 93 -9.18 5.50 -8.62
N TRP A 94 -7.99 5.67 -8.06
CA TRP A 94 -7.08 6.77 -8.39
C TRP A 94 -6.04 6.43 -9.45
N GLY A 95 -5.76 5.14 -9.65
CA GLY A 95 -4.81 4.64 -10.63
C GLY A 95 -3.43 5.31 -10.48
N PRO A 96 -2.84 5.85 -11.55
CA PRO A 96 -1.52 6.49 -11.50
C PRO A 96 -1.45 7.70 -10.54
N PHE A 97 -2.59 8.32 -10.24
CA PHE A 97 -2.65 9.51 -9.38
C PHE A 97 -2.68 9.20 -7.89
N MET A 98 -2.71 7.92 -7.50
CA MET A 98 -2.79 7.52 -6.09
C MET A 98 -1.59 8.04 -5.28
N ILE A 99 -0.36 7.83 -5.75
CA ILE A 99 0.85 8.29 -5.05
C ILE A 99 0.88 9.82 -4.93
N PRO A 100 0.71 10.61 -6.02
CA PRO A 100 0.61 12.07 -5.92
C PRO A 100 -0.50 12.54 -4.97
N ALA A 101 -1.69 11.93 -5.02
CA ALA A 101 -2.80 12.31 -4.16
C ALA A 101 -2.51 12.00 -2.69
N TYR A 102 -1.89 10.85 -2.39
CA TYR A 102 -1.46 10.50 -1.05
C TYR A 102 -0.47 11.53 -0.50
N LEU A 103 0.57 11.87 -1.27
CA LEU A 103 1.57 12.86 -0.88
C LEU A 103 0.94 14.23 -0.66
N LEU A 104 0.03 14.66 -1.53
CA LEU A 104 -0.69 15.92 -1.36
C LEU A 104 -1.55 15.92 -0.10
N SER A 105 -2.24 14.81 0.22
CA SER A 105 -3.01 14.69 1.46
C SER A 105 -2.11 14.79 2.70
N SER A 106 -0.93 14.17 2.68
CA SER A 106 0.05 14.28 3.77
C SER A 106 0.60 15.71 3.91
N LEU A 107 0.92 16.37 2.80
CA LEU A 107 1.39 17.76 2.79
C LEU A 107 0.33 18.72 3.32
N CYS A 108 -0.94 18.55 2.93
CA CYS A 108 -2.05 19.34 3.45
C CYS A 108 -2.27 19.13 4.95
N ALA A 109 -2.11 17.90 5.45
CA ALA A 109 -2.17 17.62 6.89
C ALA A 109 -1.03 18.32 7.65
N TRP A 110 0.20 18.18 7.14
CA TRP A 110 1.37 18.82 7.72
C TRP A 110 1.29 20.35 7.73
N ALA A 111 0.84 20.97 6.63
CA ALA A 111 0.61 22.41 6.52
C ALA A 111 -0.44 22.94 7.52
N ARG A 112 -1.29 22.05 8.06
CA ARG A 112 -2.27 22.35 9.13
C ARG A 112 -1.77 21.98 10.53
N GLY A 113 -0.48 21.66 10.68
CA GLY A 113 0.12 21.25 11.95
C GLY A 113 -0.32 19.87 12.45
N LYS A 114 -0.89 19.03 11.58
CA LYS A 114 -1.28 17.65 11.91
C LYS A 114 -0.18 16.66 11.48
N ASP A 115 -0.19 15.46 12.05
CA ASP A 115 0.70 14.39 11.60
C ASP A 115 0.37 13.99 10.14
N GLY A 116 1.40 14.00 9.28
CA GLY A 116 1.23 13.80 7.84
C GLY A 116 0.80 12.38 7.44
N TYR A 117 1.01 11.39 8.30
CA TYR A 117 0.58 10.01 8.08
C TYR A 117 -0.77 9.77 8.75
N GLU A 118 -0.90 10.03 10.05
CA GLU A 118 -2.12 9.71 10.80
C GLU A 118 -3.35 10.52 10.34
N ALA A 119 -3.14 11.76 9.90
CA ALA A 119 -4.21 12.61 9.38
C ALA A 119 -4.35 12.56 7.84
N ASN A 120 -3.58 11.69 7.16
CA ASN A 120 -3.75 11.46 5.73
C ASN A 120 -5.14 10.86 5.47
N ARG A 121 -5.90 11.43 4.52
CA ARG A 121 -7.28 10.99 4.23
C ARG A 121 -7.36 9.53 3.78
N PHE A 122 -6.33 9.05 3.08
CA PHE A 122 -6.24 7.67 2.60
C PHE A 122 -5.98 6.70 3.74
N GLU A 123 -5.13 7.08 4.70
CA GLU A 123 -4.88 6.31 5.94
C GLU A 123 -6.13 6.29 6.81
N VAL A 124 -6.77 7.45 7.02
CA VAL A 124 -8.03 7.57 7.77
C VAL A 124 -9.10 6.64 7.20
N GLU A 125 -9.27 6.59 5.88
CA GLU A 125 -10.15 5.63 5.21
C GLU A 125 -9.70 4.17 5.44
N ALA A 126 -8.41 3.86 5.31
CA ALA A 126 -7.86 2.52 5.48
C ALA A 126 -7.99 1.99 6.92
N TYR A 127 -7.95 2.85 7.91
CA TYR A 127 -8.21 2.52 9.31
C TYR A 127 -9.71 2.54 9.69
N GLY A 128 -10.60 2.93 8.78
CA GLY A 128 -12.02 3.11 9.08
C GLY A 128 -12.30 4.23 10.09
N ARG A 129 -11.36 5.17 10.27
CA ARG A 129 -11.55 6.32 11.15
C ARG A 129 -12.47 7.31 10.44
N THR A 130 -13.55 7.75 11.07
CA THR A 130 -14.28 8.92 10.58
C THR A 130 -13.38 10.14 10.76
N SER A 131 -13.09 10.84 9.66
CA SER A 131 -12.39 12.14 9.74
C SER A 131 -13.27 13.09 10.57
N SER A 132 -12.86 13.32 11.81
CA SER A 132 -13.44 14.38 12.65
C SER A 132 -13.30 15.69 11.87
N LYS A 133 -14.43 16.21 11.39
CA LYS A 133 -14.52 17.56 10.82
C LYS A 133 -14.05 18.52 11.92
N THR A 134 -12.82 19.00 11.78
CA THR A 134 -12.28 20.17 12.49
C THR A 134 -12.05 21.25 11.47
#